data_AF-A0A3D5KRN9-F1
#
_entry.id   AF-A0A3D5KRN9-F1
#
_cell.length_a   1.000
_cell.length_b   1.000
_cell.length_c   1.000
_cell.angle_alpha   90.00
_cell.angle_beta   90.00
_cell.angle_gamma   90.00
#
_symmetry.space_group_name_H-M   'P 1'
#
loop_
_entity.id
_entity.type
_entity.pdbx_description
1 polymer ?
#
loop_
_entity_poly.entity_id
_entity_poly.type
_entity_poly.pdbx_seq_one_letter_code
_entity_poly.pdbx_strand_id
1 'polypeptide(L)'
;MNFGRNNSSKKMQTALQKIPTLLRDALFTLLFGLLSGILSTVEFQNPVIVNSDLREIPFLICLFHLRNPLFVFGLALSAFYKAPADMPIWAVYITHLVPLLLAFFSFKALERSNLSSVRMGIFWVAITIAYYLFALLPLVVISVSVTPSFNPNGARDFWEVYLSGLPNLQYEMVTTSLVTGLYLTQMRIRRELEDTNKNLENIVTERTNELQTVNEELIAANEGTKRLNENLEQLVKERTDKINAQLEQLRKYAYMNSHELRAPLARILGLLQLFKHEQIPEQTKMLLGYMEEASIELDTVIRQMNRLLEDEVTVNE
;
A
#
# COMPACT_ATOMS: atom_id res chain seq x y z
N MET A 1 -0.76 -11.12 18.58
CA MET A 1 0.18 -12.17 18.13
C MET A 1 -0.30 -12.76 16.81
N ASN A 2 0.22 -12.33 15.65
CA ASN A 2 -0.02 -13.02 14.37
C ASN A 2 1.06 -12.68 13.30
N PHE A 3 2.32 -12.53 13.71
CA PHE A 3 3.44 -12.17 12.81
C PHE A 3 4.17 -13.37 12.17
N GLY A 4 3.76 -14.61 12.47
CA GLY A 4 4.54 -15.81 12.10
C GLY A 4 4.32 -16.36 10.69
N ARG A 5 3.15 -16.12 10.06
CA ARG A 5 2.77 -16.80 8.81
C ARG A 5 3.32 -16.12 7.54
N ASN A 6 3.61 -14.81 7.60
CA ASN A 6 4.03 -14.04 6.42
C ASN A 6 5.52 -14.22 6.07
N ASN A 7 6.33 -14.65 7.04
CA ASN A 7 7.79 -14.77 6.88
C ASN A 7 8.22 -16.04 6.12
N SER A 8 7.47 -17.14 6.18
CA SER A 8 7.81 -18.37 5.45
C SER A 8 7.51 -18.25 3.95
N SER A 9 6.38 -17.63 3.60
CA SER A 9 6.01 -17.31 2.22
C SER A 9 7.03 -16.38 1.57
N LYS A 10 7.38 -15.27 2.24
CA LYS A 10 8.42 -14.35 1.76
C LYS A 10 9.76 -15.05 1.58
N LYS A 11 10.25 -15.82 2.57
CA LYS A 11 11.53 -16.55 2.47
C LYS A 11 11.58 -17.56 1.32
N MET A 12 10.50 -18.30 1.07
CA MET A 12 10.45 -19.26 -0.03
C MET A 12 10.43 -18.56 -1.40
N GLN A 13 9.72 -17.44 -1.52
CA GLN A 13 9.71 -16.61 -2.74
C GLN A 13 11.08 -15.96 -3.00
N THR A 14 11.78 -15.49 -1.96
CA THR A 14 13.13 -14.90 -2.10
C THR A 14 14.18 -15.96 -2.48
N ALA A 15 14.02 -17.21 -2.03
CA ALA A 15 14.93 -18.30 -2.36
C ALA A 15 14.85 -18.72 -3.84
N LEU A 16 13.64 -18.78 -4.41
CA LEU A 16 13.42 -19.11 -5.83
C LEU A 16 13.91 -18.01 -6.79
N GLN A 17 13.93 -16.74 -6.36
CA GLN A 17 14.47 -15.62 -7.13
C GLN A 17 16.00 -15.66 -7.30
N LYS A 18 16.72 -16.38 -6.42
CA LYS A 18 18.20 -16.48 -6.46
C LYS A 18 18.72 -17.66 -7.27
N ILE A 19 17.85 -18.55 -7.74
CA ILE A 19 18.25 -19.71 -8.54
C ILE A 19 18.54 -19.25 -9.97
N PRO A 20 19.72 -19.57 -10.55
CA PRO A 20 20.00 -19.31 -11.95
C PRO A 20 18.89 -19.85 -12.85
N THR A 21 18.48 -19.09 -13.86
CA THR A 21 17.37 -19.46 -14.75
C THR A 21 17.52 -20.86 -15.35
N LEU A 22 18.75 -21.24 -15.71
CA LEU A 22 19.08 -22.58 -16.22
C LEU A 22 18.86 -23.69 -15.17
N LEU A 23 19.24 -23.46 -13.91
CA LEU A 23 19.05 -24.44 -12.85
C LEU A 23 17.56 -24.65 -12.56
N ARG A 24 16.77 -23.57 -12.59
CA ARG A 24 15.33 -23.64 -12.42
C ARG A 24 14.64 -24.42 -13.55
N ASP A 25 15.01 -24.14 -14.79
CA ASP A 25 14.46 -24.85 -15.95
C ASP A 25 14.87 -26.34 -15.93
N ALA A 26 16.10 -26.67 -15.49
CA ALA A 26 16.54 -28.05 -15.27
C ALA A 26 15.70 -28.78 -14.20
N LEU A 27 15.45 -28.12 -13.06
CA LEU A 27 14.63 -28.69 -11.97
C LEU A 27 13.20 -28.96 -12.41
N PHE A 28 12.58 -28.03 -13.15
CA PHE A 28 11.24 -28.26 -13.70
C PHE A 28 11.21 -29.40 -14.72
N THR A 29 12.22 -29.47 -15.59
CA THR A 29 12.34 -30.56 -16.58
C THR A 29 12.41 -31.93 -15.90
N LEU A 30 13.23 -32.06 -14.86
CA LEU A 30 13.33 -33.30 -14.08
C LEU A 30 12.02 -33.62 -13.35
N LEU A 31 11.43 -32.64 -12.66
CA LEU A 31 10.20 -32.82 -11.90
C LEU A 31 9.03 -33.26 -12.79
N PHE A 32 8.79 -32.53 -13.88
CA PHE A 32 7.69 -32.84 -14.79
C PHE A 32 7.96 -34.06 -15.66
N GLY A 33 9.22 -34.39 -15.96
CA GLY A 33 9.59 -35.67 -16.56
C GLY A 33 9.28 -36.87 -15.66
N LEU A 34 9.59 -36.77 -14.35
CA LEU A 34 9.21 -37.81 -13.38
C LEU A 34 7.69 -37.92 -13.24
N LEU A 35 6.99 -36.78 -13.16
CA LEU A 35 5.53 -36.75 -13.08
C LEU A 35 4.89 -37.35 -14.33
N SER A 36 5.44 -37.08 -15.51
CA SER A 36 5.05 -37.71 -16.77
C SER A 36 5.20 -39.23 -16.71
N GLY A 37 6.34 -39.73 -16.20
CA GLY A 37 6.55 -41.15 -15.96
C GLY A 37 5.49 -41.76 -15.03
N ILE A 38 5.09 -41.06 -13.96
CA ILE A 38 4.01 -41.51 -13.07
C ILE A 38 2.67 -41.54 -13.82
N LEU A 39 2.31 -40.48 -14.55
CA LEU A 39 1.03 -40.40 -15.25
C LEU A 39 0.95 -41.35 -16.46
N SER A 40 2.09 -41.81 -16.98
CA SER A 40 2.13 -42.90 -17.98
C SER A 40 1.62 -44.25 -17.46
N THR A 41 1.50 -44.41 -16.13
CA THR A 41 0.94 -45.63 -15.54
C THR A 41 -0.58 -45.68 -15.58
N VAL A 42 -1.23 -44.54 -15.83
CA VAL A 42 -2.69 -44.42 -15.97
C VAL A 42 -3.05 -44.70 -17.41
N GLU A 43 -3.27 -45.97 -17.74
CA GLU A 43 -3.57 -46.41 -19.09
C GLU A 43 -5.09 -46.52 -19.32
N PHE A 44 -5.54 -46.00 -20.45
CA PHE A 44 -6.88 -46.24 -20.97
C PHE A 44 -6.79 -47.31 -22.05
N GLN A 45 -7.28 -48.50 -21.72
CA GLN A 45 -7.20 -49.66 -22.62
C GLN A 45 -8.29 -49.58 -23.69
N ASN A 46 -7.86 -49.64 -24.96
CA ASN A 46 -8.74 -49.96 -26.09
C ASN A 46 -8.24 -51.24 -26.77
N PRO A 47 -9.09 -52.27 -26.96
CA PRO A 47 -8.67 -53.59 -27.44
C PRO A 47 -8.05 -53.65 -28.86
N VAL A 48 -7.98 -52.56 -29.63
CA VAL A 48 -7.70 -52.66 -31.08
C VAL A 48 -6.29 -52.21 -31.52
N ILE A 49 -5.65 -51.18 -30.92
CA ILE A 49 -4.39 -50.63 -31.53
C ILE A 49 -3.32 -50.13 -30.52
N VAL A 50 -3.61 -49.17 -29.62
CA VAL A 50 -2.60 -48.61 -28.68
C VAL A 50 -3.29 -48.08 -27.41
N ASN A 51 -2.73 -48.35 -26.22
CA ASN A 51 -3.17 -47.72 -24.97
C ASN A 51 -2.79 -46.23 -24.96
N SER A 52 -3.74 -45.35 -24.65
CA SER A 52 -3.44 -43.94 -24.34
C SER A 52 -3.16 -43.78 -22.85
N ASP A 53 -2.38 -42.78 -22.46
CA ASP A 53 -2.09 -42.49 -21.04
C ASP A 53 -2.16 -40.98 -20.76
N LEU A 54 -1.76 -40.52 -19.57
CA LEU A 54 -1.86 -39.09 -19.19
C LEU A 54 -0.51 -38.35 -19.17
N ARG A 55 0.53 -38.89 -19.83
CA ARG A 55 1.91 -38.35 -19.78
C ARG A 55 2.06 -36.95 -20.38
N GLU A 56 1.17 -36.57 -21.28
CA GLU A 56 1.20 -35.26 -21.93
C GLU A 56 0.79 -34.10 -21.01
N ILE A 57 0.00 -34.37 -19.95
CA ILE A 57 -0.42 -33.34 -18.99
C ILE A 57 0.83 -32.70 -18.33
N PRO A 58 1.74 -33.45 -17.69
CA PRO A 58 2.96 -32.90 -17.12
C PRO A 58 3.87 -32.27 -18.16
N PHE A 59 3.94 -32.82 -19.38
CA PHE A 59 4.77 -32.24 -20.43
C PHE A 59 4.32 -30.84 -20.82
N LEU A 60 3.06 -30.67 -21.15
CA LEU A 60 2.51 -29.36 -21.55
C LEU A 60 2.53 -28.36 -20.40
N ILE A 61 2.27 -28.79 -19.16
CA ILE A 61 2.39 -27.90 -17.99
C ILE A 61 3.85 -27.44 -17.79
N CYS A 62 4.84 -28.30 -18.02
CA CYS A 62 6.25 -27.94 -17.89
C CYS A 62 6.61 -26.75 -18.79
N LEU A 63 6.06 -26.68 -20.01
CA LEU A 63 6.35 -25.62 -20.98
C LEU A 63 6.03 -24.22 -20.45
N PHE A 64 5.06 -24.10 -19.54
CA PHE A 64 4.67 -22.83 -18.93
C PHE A 64 5.73 -22.26 -17.96
N HIS A 65 6.64 -23.12 -17.49
CA HIS A 65 7.69 -22.75 -16.54
C HIS A 65 9.05 -22.57 -17.22
N LEU A 66 9.25 -23.19 -18.38
CA LEU A 66 10.50 -23.10 -19.14
C LEU A 66 10.70 -21.73 -19.79
N ARG A 67 11.93 -21.21 -19.72
CA ARG A 67 12.39 -20.05 -20.47
C ARG A 67 13.22 -20.45 -21.68
N ASN A 68 14.05 -21.48 -21.55
CA ASN A 68 14.93 -21.94 -22.62
C ASN A 68 14.38 -23.20 -23.32
N PRO A 69 14.18 -23.18 -24.65
CA PRO A 69 13.66 -24.34 -25.41
C PRO A 69 14.56 -25.57 -25.37
N LEU A 70 15.86 -25.45 -25.07
CA LEU A 70 16.77 -26.59 -24.98
C LEU A 70 16.34 -27.62 -23.93
N PHE A 71 15.62 -27.20 -22.90
CA PHE A 71 15.10 -28.10 -21.86
C PHE A 71 13.94 -28.97 -22.34
N VAL A 72 13.29 -28.63 -23.45
CA VAL A 72 12.29 -29.50 -24.09
C VAL A 72 12.92 -30.80 -24.60
N PHE A 73 14.18 -30.76 -25.04
CA PHE A 73 14.92 -31.97 -25.43
C PHE A 73 15.08 -32.92 -24.25
N GLY A 74 15.48 -32.39 -23.08
CA GLY A 74 15.57 -33.17 -21.85
C GLY A 74 14.21 -33.71 -21.39
N LEU A 75 13.15 -32.91 -21.54
CA LEU A 75 11.79 -33.33 -21.19
C LEU A 75 11.32 -34.51 -22.05
N ALA A 76 11.55 -34.46 -23.37
CA ALA A 76 11.17 -35.52 -24.30
C ALA A 76 11.87 -36.86 -24.02
N LEU A 77 13.07 -36.87 -23.41
CA LEU A 77 13.75 -38.12 -23.02
C LEU A 77 12.93 -38.93 -21.99
N SER A 78 12.14 -38.27 -21.16
CA SER A 78 11.31 -38.98 -20.18
C SER A 78 10.17 -39.80 -20.81
N ALA A 79 9.83 -39.56 -22.08
CA ALA A 79 8.88 -40.38 -22.83
C ALA A 79 9.38 -41.83 -23.06
N PHE A 80 10.67 -42.10 -22.87
CA PHE A 80 11.21 -43.47 -22.92
C PHE A 80 10.73 -44.35 -21.77
N TYR A 81 10.26 -43.76 -20.68
CA TYR A 81 9.68 -44.54 -19.59
C TYR A 81 8.39 -45.23 -20.07
N LYS A 82 8.34 -46.56 -19.91
CA LYS A 82 7.28 -47.45 -20.44
C LYS A 82 7.02 -47.29 -21.95
N ALA A 83 8.04 -46.93 -22.73
CA ALA A 83 7.92 -46.95 -24.18
C ALA A 83 7.77 -48.41 -24.70
N PRO A 84 7.00 -48.66 -25.77
CA PRO A 84 6.86 -50.00 -26.34
C PRO A 84 8.21 -50.56 -26.78
N ALA A 85 8.53 -51.79 -26.37
CA ALA A 85 9.83 -52.41 -26.64
C ALA A 85 10.11 -52.60 -28.15
N ASP A 86 9.05 -52.81 -28.94
CA ASP A 86 9.14 -53.00 -30.39
C ASP A 86 9.22 -51.67 -31.17
N MET A 87 9.11 -50.53 -30.49
CA MET A 87 9.18 -49.21 -31.11
C MET A 87 10.63 -48.67 -31.11
N PRO A 88 11.17 -48.24 -32.26
CA PRO A 88 12.50 -47.64 -32.30
C PRO A 88 12.61 -46.41 -31.38
N ILE A 89 13.72 -46.29 -30.66
CA ILE A 89 13.97 -45.19 -29.70
C ILE A 89 13.80 -43.81 -30.37
N TRP A 90 14.31 -43.66 -31.59
CA TRP A 90 14.20 -42.40 -32.34
C TRP A 90 12.75 -42.02 -32.61
N ALA A 91 11.88 -43.00 -32.85
CA ALA A 91 10.47 -42.79 -33.15
C ALA A 91 9.71 -42.34 -31.89
N VAL A 92 9.97 -42.98 -30.75
CA VAL A 92 9.44 -42.55 -29.44
C VAL A 92 9.91 -41.13 -29.10
N TYR A 93 11.16 -40.80 -29.39
CA TYR A 93 11.71 -39.48 -29.09
C TYR A 93 11.10 -38.39 -29.97
N ILE A 94 11.07 -38.59 -31.30
CA ILE A 94 10.58 -37.58 -32.26
C ILE A 94 9.08 -37.33 -32.10
N THR A 95 8.29 -38.37 -31.82
CA THR A 95 6.83 -38.26 -31.59
C THR A 95 6.48 -37.33 -30.45
N HIS A 96 7.36 -37.15 -29.46
CA HIS A 96 7.15 -36.23 -28.35
C HIS A 96 7.93 -34.92 -28.52
N LEU A 97 9.19 -34.97 -28.97
CA LEU A 97 10.04 -33.79 -29.09
C LEU A 97 9.45 -32.74 -30.05
N VAL A 98 9.04 -33.15 -31.25
CA VAL A 98 8.59 -32.22 -32.28
C VAL A 98 7.29 -31.51 -31.86
N PRO A 99 6.24 -32.23 -31.42
CA PRO A 99 5.04 -31.57 -30.92
C PRO A 99 5.33 -30.66 -29.72
N LEU A 100 6.17 -31.07 -28.77
CA LEU A 100 6.46 -30.26 -27.59
C LEU A 100 7.19 -28.96 -27.93
N LEU A 101 8.09 -28.98 -28.92
CA LEU A 101 8.71 -27.75 -29.43
C LEU A 101 7.66 -26.83 -30.09
N LEU A 102 6.76 -27.38 -30.90
CA LEU A 102 5.66 -26.60 -31.50
C LEU A 102 4.76 -25.98 -30.42
N ALA A 103 4.39 -26.75 -29.39
CA ALA A 103 3.61 -26.27 -28.25
C ALA A 103 4.37 -25.19 -27.47
N PHE A 104 5.68 -25.33 -27.26
CA PHE A 104 6.50 -24.34 -26.56
C PHE A 104 6.50 -23.00 -27.30
N PHE A 105 6.76 -23.00 -28.60
CA PHE A 105 6.75 -21.75 -29.38
C PHE A 105 5.35 -21.14 -29.48
N SER A 106 4.31 -21.98 -29.60
CA SER A 106 2.91 -21.53 -29.57
C SER A 106 2.57 -20.88 -28.23
N PHE A 107 3.01 -21.48 -27.12
CA PHE A 107 2.86 -20.89 -25.78
C PHE A 107 3.59 -19.55 -25.68
N LYS A 108 4.84 -19.44 -26.16
CA LYS A 108 5.60 -18.18 -26.13
C LYS A 108 4.99 -17.08 -27.00
N ALA A 109 4.40 -17.43 -28.14
CA ALA A 109 3.63 -16.49 -28.93
C ALA A 109 2.39 -16.00 -28.16
N LEU A 110 1.68 -16.92 -27.51
CA LEU A 110 0.50 -16.61 -26.69
C LEU A 110 0.84 -15.79 -25.44
N GLU A 111 1.99 -16.03 -24.81
CA GLU A 111 2.49 -15.27 -23.65
C GLU A 111 2.79 -13.81 -24.00
N ARG A 112 3.21 -13.53 -25.24
CA ARG A 112 3.45 -12.17 -25.74
C ARG A 112 2.16 -11.43 -26.13
N SER A 113 1.03 -12.12 -26.19
CA SER A 113 -0.25 -11.50 -26.55
C SER A 113 -0.91 -10.82 -25.35
N ASN A 114 -1.59 -9.69 -25.59
CA ASN A 114 -2.35 -8.97 -24.57
C ASN A 114 -3.75 -9.57 -24.35
N LEU A 115 -3.81 -10.88 -24.13
CA LEU A 115 -5.06 -11.60 -23.85
C LEU A 115 -5.30 -11.69 -22.35
N SER A 116 -6.56 -11.52 -21.94
CA SER A 116 -7.03 -11.84 -20.59
C SER A 116 -6.73 -13.30 -20.25
N SER A 117 -6.53 -13.62 -18.97
CA SER A 117 -6.13 -14.95 -18.49
C SER A 117 -7.08 -16.07 -18.97
N VAL A 118 -8.40 -15.83 -18.96
CA VAL A 118 -9.41 -16.80 -19.44
C VAL A 118 -9.30 -17.03 -20.95
N ARG A 119 -9.22 -15.97 -21.75
CA ARG A 119 -9.04 -16.09 -23.21
C ARG A 119 -7.76 -16.86 -23.54
N MET A 120 -6.67 -16.62 -22.81
CA MET A 120 -5.43 -17.38 -23.00
C MET A 120 -5.63 -18.88 -22.78
N GLY A 121 -6.34 -19.27 -21.71
CA GLY A 121 -6.69 -20.66 -21.45
C GLY A 121 -7.51 -21.29 -22.59
N ILE A 122 -8.50 -20.57 -23.12
CA ILE A 122 -9.32 -21.03 -24.25
C ILE A 122 -8.47 -21.23 -25.51
N PHE A 123 -7.60 -20.28 -25.85
CA PHE A 123 -6.68 -20.45 -26.97
C PHE A 123 -5.71 -21.61 -26.75
N TRP A 124 -5.25 -21.81 -25.52
CA TRP A 124 -4.40 -22.95 -25.19
C TRP A 124 -5.12 -24.28 -25.39
N VAL A 125 -6.39 -24.40 -24.98
CA VAL A 125 -7.21 -25.60 -25.26
C VAL A 125 -7.24 -25.90 -26.76
N ALA A 126 -7.47 -24.88 -27.60
CA ALA A 126 -7.48 -25.04 -29.06
C ALA A 126 -6.09 -25.44 -29.61
N ILE A 127 -5.01 -24.83 -29.09
CA ILE A 127 -3.63 -25.19 -29.45
C ILE A 127 -3.32 -26.64 -29.05
N THR A 128 -3.75 -27.09 -27.88
CA THR A 128 -3.53 -28.47 -27.43
C THR A 128 -4.31 -29.47 -28.30
N ILE A 129 -5.56 -29.17 -28.68
CA ILE A 129 -6.30 -30.02 -29.62
C ILE A 129 -5.57 -30.09 -30.97
N ALA A 130 -5.09 -28.95 -31.49
CA ALA A 130 -4.31 -28.91 -32.73
C ALA A 130 -2.98 -29.68 -32.60
N TYR A 131 -2.32 -29.60 -31.44
CA TYR A 131 -1.13 -30.37 -31.10
C TYR A 131 -1.37 -31.88 -31.24
N TYR A 132 -2.49 -32.40 -30.73
CA TYR A 132 -2.83 -33.81 -30.86
C TYR A 132 -3.13 -34.18 -32.31
N LEU A 133 -3.98 -33.42 -33.00
CA LEU A 133 -4.48 -33.76 -34.33
C LEU A 133 -3.45 -33.60 -35.45
N PHE A 134 -2.60 -32.57 -35.37
CA PHE A 134 -1.72 -32.16 -36.47
C PHE A 134 -0.23 -32.37 -36.19
N ALA A 135 0.16 -32.69 -34.96
CA ALA A 135 1.56 -32.95 -34.62
C ALA A 135 1.76 -34.35 -34.01
N LEU A 136 1.15 -34.63 -32.86
CA LEU A 136 1.37 -35.89 -32.13
C LEU A 136 0.85 -37.11 -32.91
N LEU A 137 -0.45 -37.15 -33.23
CA LEU A 137 -1.06 -38.30 -33.90
C LEU A 137 -0.43 -38.59 -35.28
N PRO A 138 -0.22 -37.60 -36.18
CA PRO A 138 0.47 -37.85 -37.44
C PRO A 138 1.86 -38.47 -37.26
N LEU A 139 2.65 -38.00 -36.30
CA LEU A 139 3.98 -38.56 -36.03
C LEU A 139 3.91 -39.97 -35.45
N VAL A 140 2.92 -40.26 -34.60
CA VAL A 140 2.67 -41.62 -34.09
C VAL A 140 2.30 -42.54 -35.26
N VAL A 141 1.39 -42.13 -36.14
CA VAL A 141 0.99 -42.89 -37.33
C VAL A 141 2.17 -43.15 -38.26
N ILE A 142 2.98 -42.12 -38.55
CA ILE A 142 4.21 -42.27 -39.33
C ILE A 142 5.12 -43.30 -38.67
N SER A 143 5.35 -43.17 -37.36
CA SER A 143 6.23 -44.06 -36.61
C SER A 143 5.75 -45.52 -36.63
N VAL A 144 4.45 -45.75 -36.46
CA VAL A 144 3.83 -47.08 -36.57
C VAL A 144 3.94 -47.62 -38.00
N SER A 145 3.68 -46.78 -39.01
CA SER A 145 3.67 -47.18 -40.42
C SER A 145 5.05 -47.61 -40.94
N VAL A 146 6.13 -47.02 -40.43
CA VAL A 146 7.51 -47.35 -40.81
C VAL A 146 8.14 -48.44 -39.94
N THR A 147 7.44 -48.91 -38.90
CA THR A 147 7.93 -49.96 -38.00
C THR A 147 7.32 -51.31 -38.39
N PRO A 148 8.12 -52.25 -38.95
CA PRO A 148 7.60 -53.52 -39.49
C PRO A 148 6.81 -54.37 -38.49
N SER A 149 7.15 -54.31 -37.20
CA SER A 149 6.44 -55.04 -36.13
C SER A 149 4.97 -54.60 -35.98
N PHE A 150 4.64 -53.36 -36.36
CA PHE A 150 3.28 -52.82 -36.23
C PHE A 150 2.55 -52.70 -37.57
N ASN A 151 3.28 -52.49 -38.68
CA ASN A 151 2.70 -52.46 -40.03
C ASN A 151 3.46 -53.41 -40.97
N PRO A 152 3.32 -54.73 -40.80
CA PRO A 152 4.03 -55.71 -41.62
C PRO A 152 3.64 -55.54 -43.09
N ASN A 153 4.65 -55.44 -43.96
CA ASN A 153 4.50 -55.24 -45.41
C ASN A 153 3.69 -54.00 -45.81
N GLY A 154 3.50 -53.01 -44.93
CA GLY A 154 2.68 -51.84 -45.24
C GLY A 154 1.19 -52.17 -45.43
N ALA A 155 0.68 -53.18 -44.70
CA ALA A 155 -0.68 -53.68 -44.85
C ALA A 155 -1.79 -52.64 -44.61
N ARG A 156 -1.52 -51.61 -43.79
CA ARG A 156 -2.44 -50.48 -43.56
C ARG A 156 -1.86 -49.18 -44.10
N ASP A 157 -2.70 -48.38 -44.74
CA ASP A 157 -2.32 -47.05 -45.19
C ASP A 157 -2.31 -46.01 -44.04
N PHE A 158 -1.76 -44.82 -44.30
CA PHE A 158 -1.69 -43.75 -43.31
C PHE A 158 -3.07 -43.36 -42.75
N TRP A 159 -4.07 -43.24 -43.62
CA TRP A 159 -5.39 -42.72 -43.25
C TRP A 159 -6.19 -43.73 -42.44
N GLU A 160 -6.06 -45.01 -42.75
CA GLU A 160 -6.65 -46.10 -41.98
C GLU A 160 -6.13 -46.10 -40.54
N VAL A 161 -4.80 -45.97 -40.36
CA VAL A 161 -4.19 -45.92 -39.02
C VAL A 161 -4.51 -44.60 -38.30
N TYR A 162 -4.52 -43.47 -39.02
CA TYR A 162 -4.86 -42.16 -38.44
C TYR A 162 -6.30 -42.11 -37.94
N LEU A 163 -7.27 -42.47 -38.79
CA LEU A 163 -8.69 -42.43 -38.45
C LEU A 163 -9.07 -43.45 -37.37
N SER A 164 -8.44 -44.62 -37.37
CA SER A 164 -8.63 -45.62 -36.30
C SER A 164 -7.97 -45.24 -34.97
N GLY A 165 -6.98 -44.33 -34.99
CA GLY A 165 -6.35 -43.77 -33.80
C GLY A 165 -7.16 -42.68 -33.09
N LEU A 166 -8.01 -41.93 -33.82
CA LEU A 166 -8.77 -40.80 -33.26
C LEU A 166 -9.65 -41.17 -32.05
N PRO A 167 -10.45 -42.27 -32.07
CA PRO A 167 -11.27 -42.65 -30.92
C PRO A 167 -10.45 -43.01 -29.67
N ASN A 168 -9.19 -43.41 -29.84
CA ASN A 168 -8.30 -43.78 -28.72
C ASN A 168 -7.76 -42.53 -28.03
N LEU A 169 -7.43 -41.50 -28.79
CA LEU A 169 -6.85 -40.27 -28.26
C LEU A 169 -7.88 -39.27 -27.75
N GLN A 170 -9.19 -39.46 -28.01
CA GLN A 170 -10.19 -38.46 -27.65
C GLN A 170 -10.21 -38.13 -26.15
N TYR A 171 -10.08 -39.15 -25.28
CA TYR A 171 -10.10 -38.96 -23.83
C TYR A 171 -8.85 -38.20 -23.37
N GLU A 172 -7.68 -38.63 -23.84
CA GLU A 172 -6.42 -37.97 -23.53
C GLU A 172 -6.41 -36.52 -24.05
N MET A 173 -6.77 -36.31 -25.31
CA MET A 173 -6.80 -34.98 -25.93
C MET A 173 -7.75 -34.02 -25.19
N VAL A 174 -8.97 -34.47 -24.86
CA VAL A 174 -9.94 -33.63 -24.14
C VAL A 174 -9.47 -33.36 -22.72
N THR A 175 -9.02 -34.37 -21.99
CA THR A 175 -8.57 -34.19 -20.60
C THR A 175 -7.31 -33.33 -20.54
N THR A 176 -6.31 -33.59 -21.39
CA THR A 176 -5.06 -32.83 -21.45
C THR A 176 -5.30 -31.37 -21.83
N SER A 177 -6.10 -31.10 -22.85
CA SER A 177 -6.42 -29.72 -23.26
C SER A 177 -7.13 -28.95 -22.16
N LEU A 178 -8.13 -29.54 -21.50
CA LEU A 178 -8.86 -28.91 -20.40
C LEU A 178 -7.98 -28.69 -19.17
N VAL A 179 -7.25 -29.71 -18.72
CA VAL A 179 -6.41 -29.64 -17.51
C VAL A 179 -5.31 -28.61 -17.70
N THR A 180 -4.59 -28.64 -18.83
CA THR A 180 -3.50 -27.70 -19.09
C THR A 180 -4.01 -26.28 -19.33
N GLY A 181 -5.16 -26.10 -19.98
CA GLY A 181 -5.81 -24.80 -20.18
C GLY A 181 -6.32 -24.17 -18.87
N LEU A 182 -6.95 -24.97 -18.00
CA LEU A 182 -7.37 -24.53 -16.68
C LEU A 182 -6.17 -24.22 -15.79
N TYR A 183 -5.12 -25.06 -15.83
CA TYR A 183 -3.89 -24.81 -15.12
C TYR A 183 -3.25 -23.47 -15.55
N LEU A 184 -3.17 -23.22 -16.86
CA LEU A 184 -2.62 -21.98 -17.39
C LEU A 184 -3.42 -20.75 -16.94
N THR A 185 -4.74 -20.85 -17.00
CA THR A 185 -5.66 -19.79 -16.53
C THR A 185 -5.43 -19.51 -15.05
N GLN A 186 -5.41 -20.57 -14.23
CA GLN A 186 -5.20 -20.49 -12.79
C GLN A 186 -3.82 -19.91 -12.44
N MET A 187 -2.77 -20.34 -13.15
CA MET A 187 -1.41 -19.84 -12.97
C MET A 187 -1.32 -18.34 -13.26
N ARG A 188 -1.95 -17.87 -14.33
CA ARG A 188 -1.97 -16.44 -14.68
C ARG A 188 -2.72 -15.60 -13.65
N ILE A 189 -3.93 -16.02 -13.28
CA ILE A 189 -4.74 -15.31 -12.27
C ILE A 189 -3.97 -15.19 -10.95
N ARG A 190 -3.25 -16.24 -10.54
CA ARG A 190 -2.39 -16.18 -9.35
C ARG A 190 -1.27 -15.16 -9.48
N ARG A 191 -0.56 -15.13 -10.62
CA ARG A 191 0.51 -14.14 -10.86
C ARG A 191 -0.03 -12.71 -10.84
N GLU A 192 -1.14 -12.45 -11.54
CA GLU A 192 -1.80 -11.13 -11.56
C GLU A 192 -2.25 -10.70 -10.15
N LEU A 193 -2.80 -11.62 -9.35
CA LEU A 193 -3.18 -11.36 -7.97
C LEU A 193 -1.98 -11.06 -7.08
N GLU A 194 -0.88 -11.81 -7.21
CA GLU A 194 0.36 -11.57 -6.46
C GLU A 194 0.97 -10.21 -6.79
N ASP A 195 1.00 -9.83 -8.07
CA ASP A 195 1.54 -8.54 -8.50
C ASP A 195 0.65 -7.38 -8.01
N THR A 196 -0.66 -7.55 -8.08
CA THR A 196 -1.63 -6.56 -7.56
C THR A 196 -1.49 -6.41 -6.03
N ASN A 197 -1.37 -7.52 -5.30
CA ASN A 197 -1.18 -7.49 -3.85
C ASN A 197 0.13 -6.79 -3.46
N LYS A 198 1.24 -7.06 -4.15
CA LYS A 198 2.51 -6.36 -3.90
C LYS A 198 2.40 -4.86 -4.16
N ASN A 199 1.72 -4.47 -5.24
CA ASN A 199 1.49 -3.07 -5.53
C ASN A 199 0.66 -2.39 -4.43
N LEU A 200 -0.41 -3.04 -3.98
CA LEU A 200 -1.22 -2.56 -2.87
C LEU A 200 -0.42 -2.46 -1.56
N GLU A 201 0.42 -3.46 -1.23
CA GLU A 201 1.30 -3.39 -0.06
C GLU A 201 2.24 -2.18 -0.12
N ASN A 202 2.81 -1.89 -1.30
CA ASN A 202 3.70 -0.74 -1.49
C ASN A 202 2.95 0.58 -1.29
N ILE A 203 1.78 0.74 -1.93
CA ILE A 203 0.96 1.94 -1.81
C ILE A 203 0.53 2.16 -0.35
N VAL A 204 0.06 1.11 0.33
CA VAL A 204 -0.34 1.21 1.75
C VAL A 204 0.85 1.63 2.61
N THR A 205 2.05 1.07 2.36
CA THR A 205 3.27 1.43 3.10
C THR A 205 3.63 2.90 2.89
N GLU A 206 3.63 3.37 1.65
CA GLU A 206 3.90 4.77 1.30
C GLU A 206 2.92 5.72 1.99
N ARG A 207 1.61 5.47 1.89
CA ARG A 207 0.57 6.29 2.51
C ARG A 207 0.62 6.27 4.02
N THR A 208 1.01 5.14 4.62
CA THR A 208 1.18 5.04 6.07
C THR A 208 2.34 5.93 6.55
N ASN A 209 3.45 5.94 5.81
CA ASN A 209 4.59 6.81 6.12
C ASN A 209 4.23 8.30 5.94
N GLU A 210 3.55 8.66 4.85
CA GLU A 210 3.04 10.03 4.64
C GLU A 210 2.13 10.48 5.79
N LEU A 211 1.17 9.65 6.18
CA LEU A 211 0.27 9.95 7.29
C LEU A 211 1.01 10.09 8.62
N GLN A 212 2.06 9.30 8.85
CA GLN A 212 2.87 9.43 10.04
C GLN A 212 3.58 10.79 10.08
N THR A 213 4.23 11.20 8.99
CA THR A 213 4.90 12.51 8.90
C THR A 213 3.91 13.65 9.10
N VAL A 214 2.75 13.63 8.42
CA VAL A 214 1.73 14.67 8.58
C VAL A 214 1.18 14.72 10.01
N ASN A 215 1.05 13.57 10.67
CA ASN A 215 0.60 13.51 12.06
C ASN A 215 1.65 14.10 13.02
N GLU A 216 2.93 13.80 12.82
CA GLU A 216 4.03 14.40 13.58
C GLU A 216 4.07 15.93 13.43
N GLU A 217 3.90 16.44 12.21
CA GLU A 217 3.80 17.88 11.94
C GLU A 217 2.55 18.51 12.60
N LEU A 218 1.41 17.84 12.54
CA LEU A 218 0.17 18.30 13.15
C LEU A 218 0.30 18.40 14.68
N ILE A 219 0.92 17.40 15.31
CA ILE A 219 1.20 17.40 16.75
C ILE A 219 2.08 18.59 17.10
N ALA A 220 3.18 18.80 16.37
CA ALA A 220 4.09 19.93 16.60
C ALA A 220 3.39 21.30 16.44
N ALA A 221 2.55 21.46 15.41
CA ALA A 221 1.78 22.69 15.20
C ALA A 221 0.74 22.94 16.30
N ASN A 222 0.08 21.88 16.77
CA ASN A 222 -0.89 21.96 17.86
C ASN A 222 -0.21 22.36 19.18
N GLU A 223 0.95 21.77 19.49
CA GLU A 223 1.77 22.17 20.64
C GLU A 223 2.21 23.64 20.55
N GLY A 224 2.62 24.11 19.37
CA GLY A 224 2.97 25.51 19.14
C GLY A 224 1.80 26.45 19.38
N THR A 225 0.61 26.10 18.89
CA THR A 225 -0.63 26.86 19.09
C THR A 225 -1.01 26.92 20.56
N LYS A 226 -0.90 25.79 21.27
CA LYS A 226 -1.19 25.72 22.71
C LYS A 226 -0.27 26.65 23.51
N ARG A 227 1.04 26.62 23.27
CA ARG A 227 2.00 27.52 23.93
C ARG A 227 1.71 28.99 23.64
N LEU A 228 1.36 29.32 22.40
CA LEU A 228 0.99 30.69 22.04
C LEU A 228 -0.26 31.15 22.80
N ASN A 229 -1.27 30.27 22.90
CA ASN A 229 -2.49 30.58 23.64
C ASN A 229 -2.21 30.81 25.13
N GLU A 230 -1.41 29.94 25.77
CA GLU A 230 -1.00 30.09 27.18
C GLU A 230 -0.26 31.43 27.40
N ASN A 231 0.66 31.79 26.52
CA ASN A 231 1.37 33.07 26.58
C ASN A 231 0.44 34.29 26.40
N LEU A 232 -0.53 34.20 25.47
CA LEU A 232 -1.52 35.24 25.25
C LEU A 232 -2.42 35.41 26.47
N GLU A 233 -2.88 34.31 27.07
CA GLU A 233 -3.69 34.34 28.30
C GLU A 233 -2.92 34.99 29.45
N GLN A 234 -1.64 34.67 29.61
CA GLN A 234 -0.79 35.31 30.62
C GLN A 234 -0.64 36.82 30.36
N LEU A 235 -0.32 37.21 29.13
CA LEU A 235 -0.14 38.62 28.77
C LEU A 235 -1.43 39.43 28.94
N VAL A 236 -2.57 38.85 28.53
CA VAL A 236 -3.90 39.44 28.73
C VAL A 236 -4.16 39.64 30.22
N LYS A 237 -3.84 38.65 31.06
CA LYS A 237 -4.00 38.77 32.51
C LYS A 237 -3.12 39.88 33.09
N GLU A 238 -1.82 39.90 32.78
CA GLU A 238 -0.88 40.93 33.26
C GLU A 238 -1.35 42.35 32.86
N ARG A 239 -1.79 42.53 31.61
CA ARG A 239 -2.33 43.80 31.13
C ARG A 239 -3.62 44.18 31.82
N THR A 240 -4.50 43.21 32.05
CA THR A 240 -5.78 43.42 32.75
C THR A 240 -5.54 43.84 34.19
N ASP A 241 -4.60 43.18 34.89
CA ASP A 241 -4.23 43.50 36.27
C ASP A 241 -3.63 44.92 36.36
N LYS A 242 -2.75 45.29 35.41
CA LYS A 242 -2.20 46.65 35.32
C LYS A 242 -3.28 47.71 35.11
N ILE A 243 -4.22 47.47 34.18
CA ILE A 243 -5.34 48.38 33.91
C ILE A 243 -6.23 48.51 35.14
N ASN A 244 -6.54 47.41 35.83
CA ASN A 244 -7.36 47.44 37.04
C ASN A 244 -6.70 48.24 38.16
N ALA A 245 -5.38 48.12 38.34
CA ALA A 245 -4.63 48.92 39.31
C ALA A 245 -4.71 50.42 38.98
N GLN A 246 -4.49 50.79 37.71
CA GLN A 246 -4.61 52.17 37.24
C GLN A 246 -6.03 52.73 37.40
N LEU A 247 -7.05 51.91 37.11
CA LEU A 247 -8.46 52.29 37.30
C LEU A 247 -8.76 52.63 38.76
N GLU A 248 -8.27 51.81 39.70
CA GLU A 248 -8.49 52.03 41.13
C GLU A 248 -7.79 53.29 41.63
N GLN A 249 -6.57 53.57 41.14
CA GLN A 249 -5.88 54.82 41.44
C GLN A 249 -6.63 56.04 40.88
N LEU A 250 -7.08 55.98 39.62
CA LEU A 250 -7.85 57.06 39.00
C LEU A 250 -9.15 57.33 39.77
N ARG A 251 -9.82 56.28 40.28
CA ARG A 251 -10.99 56.42 41.15
C ARG A 251 -10.67 57.17 42.44
N LYS A 252 -9.56 56.84 43.11
CA LYS A 252 -9.09 57.55 44.31
C LYS A 252 -8.81 59.02 44.01
N TYR A 253 -8.10 59.29 42.91
CA TYR A 253 -7.81 60.65 42.48
C TYR A 253 -9.07 61.47 42.20
N ALA A 254 -10.03 60.90 41.47
CA ALA A 254 -11.32 61.53 41.18
C ALA A 254 -12.13 61.82 42.46
N TYR A 255 -12.09 60.91 43.44
CA TYR A 255 -12.72 61.10 44.75
C TYR A 255 -12.10 62.29 45.50
N MET A 256 -10.76 62.32 45.63
CA MET A 256 -10.05 63.42 46.29
C MET A 256 -10.32 64.77 45.62
N ASN A 257 -10.28 64.82 44.28
CA ASN A 257 -10.54 66.05 43.53
C ASN A 257 -11.97 66.56 43.77
N SER A 258 -12.97 65.68 43.67
CA SER A 258 -14.39 66.07 43.73
C SER A 258 -14.89 66.40 45.15
N HIS A 259 -14.38 65.73 46.18
CA HIS A 259 -14.86 65.86 47.56
C HIS A 259 -13.85 66.57 48.47
N GLU A 260 -12.63 66.05 48.56
CA GLU A 260 -11.67 66.49 49.57
C GLU A 260 -11.00 67.81 49.20
N LEU A 261 -10.71 68.07 47.93
CA LEU A 261 -10.12 69.32 47.47
C LEU A 261 -11.17 70.43 47.38
N ARG A 262 -12.39 70.08 46.96
CA ARG A 262 -13.49 71.03 46.79
C ARG A 262 -13.98 71.62 48.12
N ALA A 263 -14.00 70.83 49.18
CA ALA A 263 -14.48 71.26 50.50
C ALA A 263 -13.70 72.45 51.11
N PRO A 264 -12.37 72.40 51.28
CA PRO A 264 -11.59 73.53 51.79
C PRO A 264 -11.58 74.71 50.82
N LEU A 265 -11.54 74.47 49.50
CA LEU A 265 -11.65 75.55 48.50
C LEU A 265 -12.98 76.32 48.61
N ALA A 266 -14.11 75.62 48.71
CA ALA A 266 -15.41 76.24 48.91
C ALA A 266 -15.46 77.03 50.24
N ARG A 267 -14.83 76.51 51.30
CA ARG A 267 -14.68 77.19 52.59
C ARG A 267 -13.89 78.50 52.45
N ILE A 268 -12.73 78.48 51.80
CA ILE A 268 -11.91 79.68 51.53
C ILE A 268 -12.72 80.70 50.73
N LEU A 269 -13.38 80.27 49.65
CA LEU A 269 -14.19 81.17 48.82
C LEU A 269 -15.35 81.79 49.60
N GLY A 270 -16.02 81.02 50.46
CA GLY A 270 -17.08 81.52 51.35
C GLY A 270 -16.56 82.50 52.41
N LEU A 271 -15.48 82.15 53.11
CA LEU A 271 -14.84 83.01 54.10
C LEU A 271 -14.30 84.31 53.48
N LEU A 272 -13.76 84.25 52.26
CA LEU A 272 -13.32 85.43 51.51
C LEU A 272 -14.49 86.37 51.18
N GLN A 273 -15.68 85.83 50.88
CA GLN A 273 -16.88 86.64 50.68
C GLN A 273 -17.30 87.34 51.98
N LEU A 274 -17.28 86.63 53.12
CA LEU A 274 -17.57 87.22 54.43
C LEU A 274 -16.55 88.29 54.80
N PHE A 275 -15.26 88.02 54.60
CA PHE A 275 -14.17 88.96 54.86
C PHE A 275 -14.33 90.29 54.12
N LYS A 276 -14.78 90.25 52.84
CA LYS A 276 -15.00 91.46 52.02
C LYS A 276 -16.07 92.41 52.57
N HIS A 277 -16.93 91.95 53.47
CA HIS A 277 -18.05 92.71 54.02
C HIS A 277 -17.94 92.94 55.54
N GLU A 278 -16.88 92.44 56.17
CA GLU A 278 -16.66 92.56 57.61
C GLU A 278 -15.93 93.88 57.96
N GLN A 279 -16.44 94.61 58.95
CA GLN A 279 -15.90 95.92 59.36
C GLN A 279 -15.33 95.90 60.79
N ILE A 280 -15.54 94.80 61.54
CA ILE A 280 -15.06 94.64 62.91
C ILE A 280 -13.67 93.99 62.88
N PRO A 281 -12.60 94.71 63.31
CA PRO A 281 -11.22 94.22 63.20
C PRO A 281 -10.99 92.84 63.81
N GLU A 282 -11.67 92.55 64.92
CA GLU A 282 -11.50 91.29 65.64
C GLU A 282 -12.23 90.10 64.99
N GLN A 283 -13.33 90.36 64.28
CA GLN A 283 -14.01 89.36 63.45
C GLN A 283 -13.24 89.12 62.15
N THR A 284 -12.66 90.19 61.57
CA THR A 284 -11.74 90.09 60.42
C THR A 284 -10.55 89.18 60.74
N LYS A 285 -9.94 89.34 61.93
CA LYS A 285 -8.81 88.50 62.38
C LYS A 285 -9.22 87.03 62.56
N MET A 286 -10.44 86.77 63.05
CA MET A 286 -10.99 85.43 63.18
C MET A 286 -11.24 84.77 61.80
N LEU A 287 -11.85 85.50 60.85
CA LEU A 287 -12.09 85.03 59.48
C LEU A 287 -10.77 84.71 58.76
N LEU A 288 -9.73 85.52 58.95
CA LEU A 288 -8.40 85.24 58.43
C LEU A 288 -7.81 83.96 59.03
N GLY A 289 -7.99 83.71 60.33
CA GLY A 289 -7.57 82.47 60.98
C GLY A 289 -8.27 81.22 60.40
N TYR A 290 -9.58 81.28 60.18
CA TYR A 290 -10.31 80.18 59.52
C TYR A 290 -9.94 80.00 58.04
N MET A 291 -9.61 81.09 57.34
CA MET A 291 -9.10 81.03 55.96
C MET A 291 -7.71 80.39 55.92
N GLU A 292 -6.85 80.72 56.87
CA GLU A 292 -5.53 80.11 57.02
C GLU A 292 -5.65 78.61 57.28
N GLU A 293 -6.52 78.19 58.20
CA GLU A 293 -6.80 76.77 58.48
C GLU A 293 -7.30 76.03 57.22
N ALA A 294 -8.28 76.58 56.50
CA ALA A 294 -8.78 75.98 55.27
C ALA A 294 -7.74 75.97 54.14
N SER A 295 -6.83 76.95 54.10
CA SER A 295 -5.72 76.99 53.13
C SER A 295 -4.66 75.93 53.44
N ILE A 296 -4.36 75.69 54.72
CA ILE A 296 -3.47 74.62 55.18
C ILE A 296 -4.08 73.24 54.87
N GLU A 297 -5.38 73.08 55.09
CA GLU A 297 -6.10 71.85 54.73
C GLU A 297 -6.05 71.60 53.22
N LEU A 298 -6.29 72.63 52.39
CA LEU A 298 -6.18 72.53 50.94
C LEU A 298 -4.76 72.13 50.51
N ASP A 299 -3.72 72.77 51.04
CA ASP A 299 -2.32 72.42 50.76
C ASP A 299 -2.03 70.96 51.15
N THR A 300 -2.58 70.50 52.27
CA THR A 300 -2.44 69.11 52.73
C THR A 300 -3.07 68.12 51.73
N VAL A 301 -4.29 68.39 51.27
CA VAL A 301 -4.98 67.55 50.28
C VAL A 301 -4.23 67.55 48.94
N ILE A 302 -3.74 68.71 48.47
CA ILE A 302 -2.95 68.80 47.23
C ILE A 302 -1.65 67.99 47.34
N ARG A 303 -0.94 68.08 48.47
CA ARG A 303 0.27 67.26 48.72
C ARG A 303 -0.04 65.77 48.73
N GLN A 304 -1.17 65.37 49.30
CA GLN A 304 -1.61 63.97 49.30
C GLN A 304 -1.94 63.50 47.87
N MET A 305 -2.64 64.30 47.06
CA MET A 305 -2.93 63.98 45.65
C MET A 305 -1.65 63.85 44.82
N ASN A 306 -0.69 64.75 44.99
CA ASN A 306 0.58 64.68 44.25
C ASN A 306 1.39 63.43 44.63
N ARG A 307 1.41 63.03 45.92
CA ARG A 307 2.05 61.78 46.34
C ARG A 307 1.43 60.55 45.69
N LEU A 308 0.10 60.50 45.59
CA LEU A 308 -0.60 59.40 44.91
C LEU A 308 -0.25 59.30 43.42
N LEU A 309 0.11 60.41 42.77
CA LEU A 309 0.57 60.45 41.38
C LEU A 309 2.07 60.12 41.24
N GLU A 310 2.91 60.52 42.19
CA GLU A 310 4.36 60.19 42.19
C GLU A 310 4.60 58.68 42.39
N ASP A 311 3.76 58.03 43.19
CA ASP A 311 3.75 56.57 43.34
C ASP A 311 3.42 55.85 42.00
N GLU A 312 2.88 56.55 40.99
CA GLU A 312 2.61 56.00 39.65
C GLU A 312 3.87 55.98 38.76
N VAL A 313 4.76 56.95 38.90
CA VAL A 313 5.97 57.07 38.06
C VAL A 313 7.03 56.06 38.48
N THR A 314 7.14 55.79 39.77
CA THR A 314 8.17 54.90 40.35
C THR A 314 7.85 53.41 40.24
N VAL A 315 6.58 53.04 40.04
CA VAL A 315 6.15 51.63 39.88
C VAL A 315 6.11 51.19 38.41
N ASN A 316 6.20 52.14 37.46
CA ASN A 316 6.14 51.88 36.01
C ASN A 316 7.51 51.88 35.30
N GLU A 317 8.63 52.09 36.02
CA GLU A 317 10.02 51.87 35.57
C GLU A 317 10.56 50.50 36.06
#